data_AF-A0A3R9TND3-F1
#
_entry.id   AF-A0A3R9TND3-F1
#
_cell.length_a   1.000
_cell.length_b   1.000
_cell.length_c   1.000
_cell.angle_alpha   90.00
_cell.angle_beta   90.00
_cell.angle_gamma   90.00
#
_symmetry.space_group_name_H-M   'P 1'
#
loop_
_entity.id
_entity.type
_entity.pdbx_description
1 polymer ?
#
loop_
_entity_poly.entity_id
_entity_poly.type
_entity_poly.pdbx_seq_one_letter_code
_entity_poly.pdbx_strand_id
1 'polypeptide(L)'
;MNNLIIGTLFALCAAALNASIGVISKLLMHSGLNPQDIAFLKTIIAFFFLSVFLFKVPVSQKIAFISSTPSKLSVFAQIAICAFLGIFSLFFFETIAYNHGAAANVV
;
A
#
# COMPACT_ATOMS: atom_id res chain seq x y z
N MET A 1 11.41 -17.45 18.21
CA MET A 1 12.14 -16.80 17.11
C MET A 1 12.42 -15.36 17.54
N ASN A 2 13.65 -14.85 17.40
CA ASN A 2 14.00 -13.50 17.87
C ASN A 2 13.17 -12.44 17.10
N ASN A 3 12.54 -11.49 17.80
CA ASN A 3 11.72 -10.43 17.18
C ASN A 3 12.50 -9.63 16.12
N LEU A 4 13.82 -9.50 16.30
CA LEU A 4 14.72 -8.91 15.32
C LEU A 4 14.71 -9.68 13.99
N ILE A 5 14.84 -11.02 14.05
CA ILE A 5 14.88 -11.88 12.86
C ILE A 5 13.55 -11.79 12.11
N ILE A 6 12.43 -11.79 12.83
CA ILE A 6 11.10 -11.62 12.23
C ILE A 6 11.00 -10.27 11.49
N GLY A 7 11.41 -9.18 12.15
CA GLY A 7 11.40 -7.84 11.57
C GLY A 7 12.28 -7.75 10.31
N THR A 8 13.48 -8.31 10.35
CA THR A 8 14.39 -8.37 9.20
C THR A 8 13.77 -9.15 8.03
N LEU A 9 13.11 -10.28 8.31
CA LEU A 9 12.46 -11.09 7.29
C LEU A 9 11.33 -10.32 6.59
N PHE A 10 10.47 -9.64 7.36
CA PHE A 10 9.41 -8.80 6.78
C PHE A 10 9.97 -7.62 5.99
N ALA A 11 11.04 -6.99 6.45
CA ALA A 11 11.69 -5.90 5.73
C ALA A 11 12.29 -6.37 4.39
N LEU A 12 12.96 -7.53 4.39
CA LEU A 12 13.51 -8.14 3.18
C LEU A 12 12.41 -8.51 2.18
N CYS A 13 11.32 -9.11 2.65
CA CYS A 13 10.16 -9.42 1.80
C CYS A 13 9.54 -8.15 1.22
N ALA A 14 9.38 -7.09 2.03
CA ALA A 14 8.85 -5.81 1.56
C ALA A 14 9.75 -5.19 0.48
N ALA A 15 11.08 -5.19 0.67
CA ALA A 15 12.02 -4.69 -0.32
C ALA A 15 11.98 -5.50 -1.63
N ALA A 16 11.96 -6.82 -1.55
CA ALA A 16 11.88 -7.70 -2.73
C ALA A 16 10.57 -7.51 -3.52
N LEU A 17 9.45 -7.34 -2.80
CA LEU A 17 8.14 -7.07 -3.43
C LEU A 17 8.11 -5.69 -4.07
N ASN A 18 8.65 -4.64 -3.42
CA ASN A 18 8.73 -3.31 -4.00
C ASN A 18 9.58 -3.27 -5.28
N ALA A 19 10.73 -3.93 -5.29
CA ALA A 19 11.55 -4.05 -6.50
C ALA A 19 10.79 -4.75 -7.65
N SER A 20 10.03 -5.79 -7.33
CA SER A 20 9.21 -6.52 -8.31
C SER A 20 8.09 -5.64 -8.87
N ILE A 21 7.44 -4.82 -8.03
CA ILE A 21 6.40 -3.88 -8.45
C ILE A 21 6.92 -2.91 -9.50
N GLY A 22 8.14 -2.38 -9.35
CA GLY A 22 8.73 -1.47 -10.32
C GLY A 22 8.94 -2.09 -11.70
N VAL A 23 9.47 -3.32 -11.75
CA VAL A 23 9.66 -4.06 -13.02
C VAL A 23 8.32 -4.35 -13.70
N ILE A 24 7.33 -4.85 -12.95
CA ILE A 24 6.00 -5.15 -13.48
C ILE A 24 5.29 -3.88 -13.97
N SER A 25 5.43 -2.76 -13.24
CA SER A 25 4.84 -1.47 -13.63
C SER A 25 5.37 -0.97 -14.96
N LYS A 26 6.69 -1.09 -15.19
CA LYS A 26 7.28 -0.78 -16.50
C LYS A 26 6.73 -1.66 -17.60
N LEU A 27 6.60 -2.96 -17.37
CA LEU A 27 6.06 -3.88 -18.37
C LEU A 27 4.61 -3.51 -18.75
N LEU A 28 3.80 -3.13 -17.76
CA LEU A 28 2.44 -2.64 -17.98
C LEU A 28 2.43 -1.32 -18.78
N MET A 29 3.35 -0.39 -18.50
CA MET A 29 3.49 0.85 -19.28
C MET A 29 3.89 0.56 -20.73
N HIS A 30 4.80 -0.40 -20.95
CA HIS A 30 5.16 -0.84 -22.31
C HIS A 30 3.99 -1.48 -23.06
N SER A 31 2.96 -1.95 -22.36
CA SER A 31 1.72 -2.46 -22.95
C SER A 31 0.73 -1.35 -23.34
N GLY A 32 1.11 -0.08 -23.15
CA GLY A 32 0.32 1.10 -23.52
C GLY A 32 -0.56 1.67 -22.39
N LEU A 33 -0.48 1.14 -21.17
CA LEU A 33 -1.22 1.67 -20.03
C LEU A 33 -0.55 2.92 -19.47
N ASN A 34 -1.35 3.94 -19.15
CA ASN A 34 -0.82 5.13 -18.50
C ASN A 34 -0.42 4.83 -17.05
N PRO A 35 0.63 5.48 -16.52
CA PRO A 35 1.07 5.33 -15.13
C PRO A 35 -0.04 5.57 -14.10
N GLN A 36 -0.95 6.51 -14.37
CA GLN A 36 -2.06 6.86 -13.49
C GLN A 36 -3.08 5.71 -13.37
N ASP A 37 -3.41 5.07 -14.50
CA ASP A 37 -4.33 3.94 -14.55
C ASP A 37 -3.76 2.73 -13.80
N ILE A 38 -2.45 2.50 -13.95
CA ILE A 38 -1.72 1.45 -13.24
C ILE A 38 -1.75 1.70 -11.73
N ALA A 39 -1.45 2.92 -11.28
CA ALA A 39 -1.49 3.28 -9.87
C ALA A 39 -2.90 3.14 -9.28
N PHE A 40 -3.93 3.58 -10.02
CA PHE A 40 -5.32 3.44 -9.63
C PHE A 40 -5.73 1.96 -9.49
N LEU A 41 -5.45 1.13 -10.48
CA LEU A 41 -5.84 -0.28 -10.44
C LEU A 41 -5.14 -1.05 -9.31
N LYS A 42 -3.85 -0.77 -9.06
CA LYS A 42 -3.11 -1.33 -7.92
C LYS A 42 -3.82 -1.04 -6.59
N THR A 43 -4.25 0.20 -6.39
CA THR A 43 -4.91 0.61 -5.14
C THR A 43 -6.27 -0.05 -4.96
N ILE A 44 -7.04 -0.24 -6.04
CA ILE A 44 -8.30 -1.02 -6.01
C ILE A 44 -8.03 -2.48 -5.60
N ILE A 45 -7.05 -3.12 -6.23
CA ILE A 45 -6.72 -4.52 -5.93
C ILE A 45 -6.26 -4.66 -4.48
N ALA A 46 -5.40 -3.75 -4.00
CA ALA A 46 -4.94 -3.71 -2.61
C ALA A 46 -6.10 -3.53 -1.63
N PHE A 47 -7.05 -2.64 -1.94
CA PHE A 47 -8.26 -2.44 -1.14
C PHE A 47 -9.11 -3.71 -1.04
N PHE A 48 -9.28 -4.43 -2.15
CA PHE A 48 -10.01 -5.71 -2.15
C PHE A 48 -9.33 -6.75 -1.24
N PHE A 49 -8.01 -6.95 -1.36
CA PHE A 49 -7.28 -7.88 -0.51
C PHE A 49 -7.37 -7.50 0.97
N LEU A 50 -7.16 -6.22 1.32
CA LEU A 50 -7.29 -5.75 2.71
C LEU A 50 -8.70 -5.96 3.26
N SER A 51 -9.72 -5.76 2.43
CA SER A 51 -11.11 -6.01 2.81
C SER A 51 -11.34 -7.49 3.13
N VAL A 52 -10.81 -8.42 2.32
CA VAL A 52 -10.84 -9.87 2.58
C VAL A 52 -10.22 -10.22 3.94
N PHE A 53 -9.05 -9.64 4.26
CA PHE A 53 -8.43 -9.84 5.56
C PHE A 53 -9.27 -9.28 6.70
N LEU A 54 -9.95 -8.15 6.47
CA LEU A 54 -10.81 -7.54 7.48
C LEU A 54 -11.98 -8.44 7.85
N PHE A 55 -12.51 -9.27 6.93
CA PHE A 55 -13.59 -10.22 7.25
C PHE A 55 -13.19 -11.30 8.28
N LYS A 56 -11.89 -11.57 8.47
CA LYS A 56 -11.43 -12.52 9.49
C LYS A 56 -11.60 -12.01 10.93
N VAL A 57 -11.82 -10.71 11.12
CA VAL A 57 -11.95 -10.10 12.45
C VAL A 57 -13.43 -10.00 12.84
N PRO A 58 -13.85 -10.51 14.02
CA PRO A 58 -15.23 -10.44 14.50
C PRO A 58 -15.77 -9.01 14.51
N VAL A 59 -17.00 -8.82 14.02
CA VAL A 59 -17.65 -7.50 13.94
C VAL A 59 -17.77 -6.85 15.32
N SER A 60 -18.03 -7.63 16.36
CA SER A 60 -18.16 -7.14 17.74
C SER A 60 -16.87 -6.51 18.29
N GLN A 61 -15.70 -7.04 17.92
CA GLN A 61 -14.40 -6.45 18.31
C GLN A 61 -14.14 -5.13 17.58
N LYS A 62 -14.52 -5.02 16.30
CA LYS A 62 -14.39 -3.78 15.52
C LYS A 62 -15.27 -2.67 16.08
N ILE A 63 -16.52 -2.98 16.40
CA ILE A 63 -17.47 -2.01 16.96
C ILE A 63 -17.01 -1.53 18.33
N ALA A 64 -16.56 -2.45 19.20
CA ALA A 64 -16.03 -2.09 20.51
C ALA A 64 -14.87 -1.09 20.39
N PHE A 65 -13.89 -1.38 19.53
CA PHE A 65 -12.72 -0.51 19.30
C PHE A 65 -13.11 0.88 18.77
N ILE A 66 -13.99 0.94 17.77
CA ILE A 66 -14.47 2.21 17.21
C ILE A 66 -15.26 2.99 18.26
N SER A 67 -16.07 2.32 19.08
CA SER A 67 -16.91 2.95 20.10
C SER A 67 -16.09 3.54 21.25
N SER A 68 -14.98 2.90 21.63
CA SER A 68 -14.09 3.35 22.69
C SER A 68 -13.07 4.40 22.26
N THR A 69 -12.99 4.72 20.96
CA THR A 69 -12.01 5.68 20.43
C THR A 69 -12.50 7.12 20.68
N PRO A 70 -11.82 7.90 21.56
CA PRO A 70 -12.14 9.30 21.74
C PRO A 70 -11.80 10.09 20.47
N SER A 71 -12.64 11.07 20.11
CA SER A 71 -12.46 11.91 18.92
C SER A 71 -12.30 11.13 17.60
N LYS A 72 -13.33 10.34 17.27
CA LYS A 72 -13.41 9.56 16.01
C LYS A 72 -12.99 10.39 14.79
N LEU A 73 -13.46 11.64 14.70
CA LEU A 73 -13.14 12.54 13.58
C LEU A 73 -11.63 12.79 13.44
N SER A 74 -10.91 12.99 14.54
CA SER A 74 -9.46 13.20 14.52
C SER A 74 -8.72 11.95 14.05
N VAL A 75 -9.11 10.77 14.55
CA VAL A 75 -8.51 9.49 14.14
C VAL A 75 -8.78 9.20 12.67
N PHE A 76 -10.00 9.43 12.19
CA PHE A 76 -10.31 9.29 10.77
C PHE A 76 -9.52 10.28 9.89
N ALA A 77 -9.35 11.52 10.34
CA ALA A 77 -8.54 12.51 9.63
C ALA A 77 -7.06 12.08 9.57
N GLN A 78 -6.49 11.59 10.68
CA GLN A 78 -5.12 11.06 10.71
C GLN A 78 -4.96 9.87 9.77
N ILE A 79 -5.89 8.91 9.78
CA ILE A 79 -5.89 7.78 8.85
C ILE A 79 -5.98 8.26 7.41
N ALA A 80 -6.83 9.24 7.11
CA ALA A 80 -6.96 9.80 5.77
C ALA A 80 -5.65 10.46 5.30
N ILE A 81 -4.99 11.22 6.17
CA ILE A 81 -3.68 11.83 5.89
C ILE A 81 -2.62 10.74 5.68
N CYS A 82 -2.57 9.71 6.53
CA CYS A 82 -1.66 8.59 6.39
C CYS A 82 -1.89 7.82 5.08
N ALA A 83 -3.15 7.60 4.68
CA ALA A 83 -3.47 6.94 3.41
C ALA A 83 -3.10 7.83 2.21
N PHE A 84 -3.34 9.14 2.29
CA PHE A 84 -2.99 10.08 1.24
C PHE A 84 -1.46 10.18 1.03
N LEU A 85 -0.70 10.28 2.11
CA LEU A 85 0.76 10.39 2.04
C LEU A 85 1.43 9.03 1.79
N GLY A 86 1.00 8.00 2.50
CA GLY A 86 1.68 6.70 2.53
C GLY A 86 1.23 5.71 1.46
N ILE A 87 0.02 5.84 0.92
CA ILE A 87 -0.50 4.96 -0.13
C ILE A 87 -0.61 5.74 -1.43
N PHE A 88 -1.44 6.78 -1.47
CA PHE A 88 -1.68 7.50 -2.72
C PHE A 88 -0.41 8.18 -3.26
N SER A 89 0.22 9.06 -2.48
CA SER A 89 1.38 9.82 -2.95
C SER A 89 2.54 8.89 -3.31
N LEU A 90 2.84 7.90 -2.46
CA LEU A 90 3.89 6.92 -2.75
C LEU A 90 3.61 6.19 -4.06
N PHE A 91 2.48 5.49 -4.21
CA PHE A 91 2.23 4.71 -5.43
C PHE A 91 2.05 5.57 -6.68
N PHE A 92 1.45 6.76 -6.57
CA PHE A 92 1.25 7.67 -7.70
C PHE A 92 2.59 8.22 -8.21
N PHE A 93 3.39 8.83 -7.34
CA PHE A 93 4.66 9.43 -7.74
C PHE A 93 5.69 8.36 -8.12
N GLU A 94 5.74 7.23 -7.42
CA GLU A 94 6.60 6.09 -7.74
C GLU A 94 6.26 5.53 -9.14
N THR A 95 4.97 5.34 -9.44
CA THR A 95 4.55 4.83 -10.75
C THR A 95 4.84 5.84 -11.87
N ILE A 96 4.72 7.14 -11.62
CA ILE A 96 5.18 8.17 -12.57
C ILE A 96 6.70 8.12 -12.74
N ALA A 97 7.46 7.96 -11.65
CA ALA A 97 8.92 7.90 -11.70
C ALA A 97 9.41 6.69 -12.51
N TYR A 98 8.74 5.55 -12.43
CA TYR A 98 9.03 4.39 -13.29
C TYR A 98 8.87 4.69 -14.78
N ASN A 99 8.02 5.65 -15.17
CA ASN A 99 7.91 6.08 -16.56
C ASN A 99 9.12 6.90 -17.04
N HIS A 100 9.85 7.54 -16.13
CA HIS A 100 10.93 8.48 -16.45
C HIS A 100 12.35 7.94 -16.19
N GLY A 101 12.48 6.83 -15.45
CA GLY A 101 13.79 6.28 -15.05
C GLY A 101 13.78 4.75 -14.96
N ALA A 102 14.94 4.13 -14.75
CA ALA A 102 15.02 2.69 -14.48
C ALA A 102 14.32 2.35 -13.15
N ALA A 103 13.68 1.18 -13.05
CA ALA A 103 12.98 0.80 -11.82
C ALA A 103 13.90 0.74 -10.59
N ALA A 104 15.15 0.31 -10.80
CA ALA A 104 16.20 0.27 -9.78
C ALA A 104 16.66 1.65 -9.27
N ASN A 105 16.26 2.75 -9.91
CA ASN A 105 16.64 4.10 -9.51
C ASN A 105 15.52 4.81 -8.71
N VAL A 106 14.36 4.19 -8.58
CA VAL A 106 13.17 4.80 -7.98
C VAL A 106 12.94 4.30 -6.54
N VAL A 107 13.49 3.14 -6.18
CA VAL A 107 13.35 2.47 -4.88
C VAL A 107 14.62 1.73 -4.49
#